data_AF-A0A0Q7WM01-F1
#
_entry.id   AF-A0A0Q7WM01-F1
#
_cell.length_a   1.000
_cell.length_b   1.000
_cell.length_c   1.000
_cell.angle_alpha   90.00
_cell.angle_beta   90.00
_cell.angle_gamma   90.00
#
_symmetry.space_group_name_H-M   'P 1'
#
loop_
_entity.id
_entity.type
_entity.pdbx_description
1 polymer ?
#
loop_
_entity_poly.entity_id
_entity_poly.type
_entity_poly.pdbx_seq_one_letter_code
_entity_poly.pdbx_strand_id
1 'polypeptide(L)' 'MLRFSTWFQLYLALRPPVPLTADDIMETFDGSRSEEVFRLLWQMASVGQVSYLMHPRHLCDIARQAVPAARVHEIS' A
#
# COMPACT_ATOMS: atom_id res chain seq x y z
N MET A 1 -7.47 9.75 -0.29
CA MET A 1 -7.12 8.36 -0.65
C MET A 1 -8.28 7.54 -1.24
N LEU A 2 -9.52 7.64 -0.72
CA LEU A 2 -10.68 6.92 -1.27
C LEU A 2 -10.83 7.03 -2.80
N ARG A 3 -10.67 8.23 -3.37
CA ARG A 3 -10.76 8.46 -4.82
C ARG A 3 -9.75 7.65 -5.64
N PHE A 4 -8.58 7.33 -5.10
CA PHE A 4 -7.54 6.58 -5.81
C PHE A 4 -7.89 5.09 -5.86
N SER A 5 -8.34 4.51 -4.75
CA SER A 5 -8.75 3.10 -4.69
C SER A 5 -9.85 2.77 -5.71
N THR A 6 -10.88 3.63 -5.80
CA THR A 6 -11.98 3.46 -6.76
C THR A 6 -11.49 3.61 -8.21
N TRP A 7 -10.63 4.59 -8.49
CA TRP A 7 -10.05 4.75 -9.82
C TRP A 7 -9.24 3.52 -10.25
N PHE A 8 -8.43 2.96 -9.34
CA PHE A 8 -7.61 1.80 -9.62
C PHE A 8 -8.46 0.56 -9.92
N GLN A 9 -9.50 0.30 -9.12
CA GLN A 9 -10.44 -0.79 -9.37
C GLN A 9 -11.10 -0.69 -10.75
N LEU A 10 -11.54 0.52 -11.15
CA LEU A 10 -12.12 0.76 -12.48
C LEU A 10 -11.08 0.61 -13.60
N TYR A 11 -9.85 1.06 -13.38
CA TYR A 11 -8.76 0.88 -14.35
C TYR A 11 -8.52 -0.61 -14.63
N LEU A 12 -8.48 -1.43 -13.58
CA LEU A 12 -8.29 -2.89 -13.65
C LEU A 12 -9.49 -3.63 -14.25
N ALA A 13 -10.70 -3.12 -14.07
CA ALA A 13 -11.88 -3.71 -14.72
C ALA A 13 -11.82 -3.60 -16.26
N LEU A 14 -11.04 -2.66 -16.79
CA LEU A 14 -10.93 -2.37 -18.22
C LEU A 14 -9.61 -2.84 -18.86
N ARG A 15 -8.63 -3.30 -18.06
CA ARG A 15 -7.27 -3.63 -18.51
C ARG A 15 -6.64 -4.74 -17.66
N PRO A 16 -5.69 -5.52 -18.21
CA PRO A 16 -4.91 -6.47 -17.42
C PRO A 16 -4.26 -5.78 -16.19
N PRO A 17 -4.16 -6.48 -15.05
CA PRO A 17 -3.65 -5.86 -13.85
C PRO A 17 -2.17 -5.48 -13.95
N VAL A 18 -1.91 -4.18 -13.74
CA VAL A 18 -0.57 -3.61 -13.62
C VAL A 18 -0.21 -3.44 -12.15
N PRO A 19 1.06 -3.69 -11.76
CA PRO A 19 1.51 -3.49 -10.40
C PRO A 19 1.39 -2.02 -10.00
N LEU A 20 0.82 -1.76 -8.83
CA LEU A 20 0.89 -0.47 -8.15
C LEU A 20 2.21 -0.39 -7.39
N THR A 21 3.02 0.64 -7.68
CA THR A 21 4.21 0.97 -6.89
C THR A 21 4.00 2.34 -6.26
N ALA A 22 4.15 2.42 -4.94
CA ALA A 22 4.07 3.67 -4.18
C ALA A 22 5.38 3.88 -3.43
N ASP A 23 5.98 5.06 -3.56
CA ASP A 23 7.30 5.39 -3.02
C ASP A 23 7.18 6.56 -2.04
N ASP A 24 7.43 6.28 -0.76
CA ASP A 24 7.52 7.22 0.36
C ASP A 24 6.37 8.25 0.50
N ILE A 25 5.20 7.95 -0.06
CA ILE A 25 4.04 8.86 -0.08
C ILE A 25 3.42 9.16 1.30
N MET A 26 3.89 8.49 2.36
CA MET A 26 3.35 8.59 3.73
C MET A 26 4.22 9.41 4.68
N GLU A 27 5.21 10.16 4.19
CA GLU A 27 6.13 10.96 5.01
C GLU A 27 5.41 11.89 6.02
N THR A 28 4.26 12.45 5.64
CA THR A 28 3.49 13.40 6.47
C THR A 28 2.36 12.75 7.28
N PHE A 29 2.25 11.42 7.26
CA PHE A 29 1.13 10.70 7.85
C PHE A 29 1.48 10.35 9.30
N ASP A 30 0.48 10.46 10.19
CA ASP A 30 0.59 9.89 11.52
C ASP A 30 0.40 8.36 11.48
N GLY A 31 0.71 7.67 12.59
CA GLY A 31 0.69 6.21 12.62
C GLY A 31 -0.67 5.60 12.30
N SER A 32 -1.77 6.22 12.75
CA SER A 32 -3.13 5.73 12.49
C SER A 32 -3.54 5.91 11.03
N ARG A 33 -3.18 7.03 10.38
CA ARG A 33 -3.39 7.21 8.95
C ARG A 33 -2.57 6.23 8.14
N SER A 34 -1.30 6.02 8.48
CA SER A 34 -0.45 5.03 7.79
C SER A 34 -1.04 3.62 7.90
N GLU A 35 -1.58 3.25 9.06
CA GLU A 35 -2.29 1.98 9.25
C GLU A 35 -3.49 1.82 8.30
N GLU A 36 -4.33 2.84 8.19
CA GLU A 36 -5.48 2.85 7.28
C GLU A 36 -5.04 2.76 5.81
N VAL A 37 -3.97 3.48 5.44
CA VAL A 37 -3.37 3.39 4.11
C VAL A 37 -2.90 1.97 3.82
N PHE A 38 -2.20 1.31 4.74
CA PHE A 38 -1.75 -0.07 4.53
C PHE A 38 -2.92 -1.04 4.30
N ARG A 39 -4.02 -0.89 5.04
CA ARG A 39 -5.24 -1.69 4.82
C ARG A 39 -5.85 -1.44 3.44
N LEU A 40 -5.88 -0.18 2.98
CA LEU A 40 -6.34 0.15 1.63
C LEU A 40 -5.43 -0.44 0.55
N LEU A 41 -4.11 -0.34 0.71
CA LEU A 41 -3.14 -0.94 -0.20
C LEU A 41 -3.28 -2.46 -0.25
N TRP A 42 -3.55 -3.11 0.89
CA TRP A 42 -3.83 -4.55 0.94
C TRP A 42 -5.12 -4.93 0.20
N GLN A 43 -6.20 -4.14 0.33
CA GLN A 43 -7.41 -4.36 -0.45
C GLN A 43 -7.16 -4.21 -1.95
N MET A 44 -6.30 -3.27 -2.35
CA MET A 44 -5.89 -3.13 -3.75
C MET A 44 -5.01 -4.30 -4.22
N ALA A 45 -4.25 -4.91 -3.31
CA ALA A 45 -3.44 -6.08 -3.59
C ALA A 45 -4.27 -7.35 -3.89
N SER A 46 -5.58 -7.36 -3.59
CA SER A 46 -6.46 -8.49 -3.93
C SER A 46 -6.78 -8.59 -5.43
N VAL A 47 -6.55 -7.52 -6.19
CA VAL A 47 -6.86 -7.43 -7.62
C VAL A 47 -5.63 -7.18 -8.50
N GLY A 48 -4.47 -6.92 -7.89
CA GLY A 48 -3.20 -6.68 -8.58
C GLY A 48 -2.03 -6.71 -7.60
N GLN A 49 -0.80 -6.56 -8.10
CA GLN A 49 0.36 -6.49 -7.21
C GLN A 49 0.49 -5.07 -6.63
N VAL A 50 0.83 -4.96 -5.34
CA VAL A 50 1.15 -3.69 -4.69
C VAL A 50 2.52 -3.79 -4.02
N SER A 51 3.42 -2.88 -4.38
CA SER A 51 4.72 -2.70 -3.73
C SER A 51 4.79 -1.30 -3.13
N TYR A 52 5.07 -1.22 -1.83
CA TYR A 52 5.30 0.05 -1.14
C TYR A 52 6.79 0.15 -0.76
N LEU A 53 7.45 1.18 -1.27
CA LEU A 53 8.83 1.51 -0.96
C LEU A 53 8.82 2.63 0.09
N MET A 54 9.66 2.48 1.10
CA MET A 54 9.65 3.35 2.27
C MET A 54 11.04 3.52 2.85
N HIS A 55 11.30 4.74 3.30
CA HIS A 55 12.52 5.08 4.05
C HIS A 55 12.35 4.91 5.57
N PRO A 56 11.24 5.35 6.20
CA PRO A 56 11.12 5.32 7.65
C PRO A 56 10.85 3.92 8.23
N ARG A 57 11.81 3.34 8.94
CA ARG A 57 11.71 1.97 9.51
C ARG A 57 10.45 1.71 10.35
N HIS A 58 9.91 2.72 11.05
CA HIS A 58 8.71 2.58 11.88
C HIS A 58 7.45 2.20 11.07
N LEU A 59 7.40 2.51 9.77
CA LEU A 59 6.29 2.12 8.90
C LEU A 59 6.27 0.60 8.64
N CYS A 60 7.40 -0.11 8.79
CA CYS A 60 7.43 -1.57 8.66
C CYS A 60 6.63 -2.24 9.78
N ASP A 61 6.72 -1.69 11.00
CA ASP A 61 6.00 -2.22 12.16
C ASP A 61 4.50 -1.95 12.03
N ILE A 62 4.13 -0.75 11.58
CA ILE A 62 2.74 -0.41 11.28
C ILE A 62 2.20 -1.30 10.15
N ALA A 63 2.97 -1.54 9.09
CA ALA A 63 2.56 -2.42 7.99
C ALA A 63 2.28 -3.85 8.46
N ARG A 64 3.16 -4.41 9.31
CA ARG A 64 2.99 -5.76 9.87
C ARG A 64 1.77 -5.86 10.80
N GLN A 65 1.51 -4.81 11.57
CA GLN A 65 0.33 -4.75 12.45
C GLN A 65 -0.96 -4.61 11.65
N ALA A 66 -0.99 -3.70 10.66
CA ALA A 66 -2.15 -3.44 9.82
C ALA A 66 -2.50 -4.61 8.89
N VAL A 67 -1.47 -5.27 8.36
CA VAL A 67 -1.57 -6.30 7.33
C VAL A 67 -0.59 -7.44 7.68
N PRO A 68 -1.00 -8.41 8.51
CA PRO A 68 -0.13 -9.53 8.91
C PRO A 68 0.39 -10.38 7.74
N ALA A 69 -0.29 -10.35 6.60
CA ALA A 69 0.11 -11.05 5.37
C ALA A 69 1.15 -10.27 4.53
N ALA A 70 1.47 -9.03 4.89
CA ALA A 70 2.42 -8.22 4.15
C ALA A 70 3.83 -8.80 4.27
N ARG A 71 4.54 -8.85 3.14
CA ARG A 71 5.95 -9.25 3.12
C ARG A 71 6.82 -8.00 3.14
N VAL A 72 7.61 -7.85 4.21
CA VAL A 72 8.57 -6.75 4.34
C VAL A 72 9.93 -7.23 3.82
N HIS A 73 10.46 -6.49 2.85
CA HIS A 73 11.79 -6.71 2.29
C HIS A 73 12.71 -5.57 2.71
N GLU A 74 13.82 -5.88 3.37
CA GLU A 74 14.85 -4.90 3.69
C GLU A 74 15.86 -4.87 2.53
N ILE A 75 16.14 -3.66 2.01
CA ILE A 75 17.12 -3.44 0.95
C ILE A 75 18.30 -2.70 1.58
N SER A 76 19.43 -3.40 1.67
CA SER A 76 20.70 -2.93 2.23
C SER A 76 21.64 -2.42 1.16
#